data_AF-F8A7C2-F1
#
_entry.id   AF-F8A7C2-F1
#
_cell.length_a   1.000
_cell.length_b   1.000
_cell.length_c   1.000
_cell.angle_alpha   90.00
_cell.angle_beta   90.00
_cell.angle_gamma   90.00
#
_symmetry.space_group_name_H-M   'P 1'
#
loop_
_entity.id
_entity.type
_entity.pdbx_description
1 polymer ?
#
loop_
_entity_poly.entity_id
_entity_poly.type
_entity_poly.pdbx_seq_one_letter_code
_entity_poly.pdbx_strand_id
1 'polypeptide(L)'
;MSESATSPHPSRDAVWELLSEPRLAPYLRAADDDRSTAVALYEWNAKTAAAAFETVGHLEVLLRNALDRALTHHFDEHRRGIAWFLLETPGGQEVAAQVDAVRARLRARGQESRHQIVAGLSFGFWSGLLGPRYEDVWRESLHKAFPNGNGQRKQVSAAVERVRKFRNRLAHHDSMINVDVPFEIRQVIEVASYISTDAAAWLTDVSRAMDVYRERPVTVQDTVVVPAREAWRMYELHHAYVCQAGRTFRPITRMAFYAEQSIKADVPLIVHRRDNVEWTDDEAARLLASTDRFDRKIAPLISAFRSAGWTEGRYQVFLLTRPGDARHRALTSPLPHAGVGRGSAFVQRQRYTSLHALEVASSTSDL
;
A
#
# COMPACT_ATOMS: atom_id res chain seq x y z
N MET A 1 -15.35 -26.52 41.18
CA MET A 1 -15.57 -26.85 39.75
C MET A 1 -16.21 -25.62 39.12
N SER A 2 -15.41 -24.83 38.40
CA SER A 2 -15.89 -23.65 37.68
C SER A 2 -16.25 -24.11 36.27
N GLU A 3 -17.55 -24.17 35.98
CA GLU A 3 -18.05 -24.29 34.61
C GLU A 3 -17.73 -22.97 33.89
N SER A 4 -16.86 -23.04 32.88
CA SER A 4 -16.69 -21.95 31.94
C SER A 4 -17.95 -21.86 31.09
N ALA A 5 -18.69 -20.76 31.26
CA ALA A 5 -19.77 -20.39 30.35
C ALA A 5 -19.17 -20.07 28.97
N THR A 6 -19.15 -21.05 28.08
CA THR A 6 -18.86 -20.86 26.66
C THR A 6 -20.03 -20.08 26.07
N SER A 7 -19.87 -18.77 25.92
CA SER A 7 -20.86 -17.94 25.21
C SER A 7 -21.17 -18.57 23.84
N PRO A 8 -22.45 -18.75 23.47
CA PRO A 8 -22.78 -19.29 22.16
C PRO A 8 -22.43 -18.23 21.11
N HIS A 9 -21.33 -18.45 20.39
CA HIS A 9 -21.10 -17.68 19.17
C HIS A 9 -22.30 -17.90 18.25
N PRO A 10 -22.97 -16.82 17.75
CA PRO A 10 -24.07 -16.99 16.82
C PRO A 10 -23.60 -17.80 15.60
N SER A 11 -24.44 -18.71 15.12
CA SER A 11 -24.09 -19.49 13.92
C SER A 11 -23.77 -18.53 12.78
N ARG A 12 -22.60 -18.69 12.15
CA ARG A 12 -22.20 -17.89 10.99
C ARG A 12 -23.21 -18.00 9.84
N ASP A 13 -23.96 -19.09 9.78
CA ASP A 13 -25.06 -19.28 8.83
C ASP A 13 -26.22 -18.31 9.07
N ALA A 14 -26.51 -17.94 10.32
CA ALA A 14 -27.57 -16.97 10.62
C ALA A 14 -27.16 -15.54 10.20
N VAL A 15 -25.85 -15.22 10.24
CA VAL A 15 -25.32 -13.94 9.76
C VAL A 15 -25.30 -13.89 8.23
N TRP A 16 -25.00 -15.03 7.59
CA TRP A 16 -24.99 -15.17 6.13
C TRP A 16 -26.30 -14.71 5.49
N GLU A 17 -27.45 -15.14 6.02
CA GLU A 17 -28.77 -14.81 5.49
C GLU A 17 -29.15 -13.32 5.61
N LEU A 18 -28.45 -12.56 6.47
CA LEU A 18 -28.69 -11.12 6.68
C LEU A 18 -27.76 -10.23 5.83
N LEU A 19 -26.70 -10.80 5.26
CA LEU A 19 -25.75 -10.09 4.41
C LEU A 19 -26.09 -10.35 2.95
N SER A 20 -26.19 -9.29 2.14
CA SER A 20 -26.57 -9.46 0.73
C SER A 20 -25.56 -10.32 -0.04
N GLU A 21 -26.06 -11.17 -0.92
CA GLU A 21 -25.22 -12.04 -1.76
C GLU A 21 -24.17 -11.25 -2.57
N PRO A 22 -24.48 -10.09 -3.19
CA PRO A 22 -23.47 -9.27 -3.86
C PRO A 22 -22.37 -8.76 -2.92
N ARG A 23 -22.69 -8.53 -1.64
CA ARG A 23 -21.71 -8.07 -0.64
C ARG A 23 -20.74 -9.18 -0.25
N LEU A 24 -21.23 -10.41 -0.16
CA LEU A 24 -20.43 -11.58 0.24
C LEU A 24 -19.70 -12.25 -0.93
N ALA A 25 -20.15 -12.05 -2.17
CA ALA A 25 -19.56 -12.68 -3.36
C ALA A 25 -18.02 -12.52 -3.49
N PRO A 26 -17.39 -11.37 -3.19
CA PRO A 26 -15.94 -11.24 -3.21
C PRO A 26 -15.23 -12.11 -2.15
N TYR A 27 -15.88 -12.32 -1.00
CA TYR A 27 -15.33 -13.09 0.12
C TYR A 27 -15.45 -14.59 -0.15
N LEU A 28 -16.58 -15.05 -0.73
CA LEU A 28 -16.74 -16.43 -1.20
C LEU A 28 -15.66 -16.84 -2.20
N ARG A 29 -15.45 -16.01 -3.22
CA ARG A 29 -14.42 -16.28 -4.24
C ARG A 29 -13.01 -16.37 -3.65
N ALA A 30 -12.74 -15.61 -2.60
CA ALA A 30 -11.45 -15.65 -1.90
C ALA A 30 -11.33 -16.80 -0.89
N ALA A 31 -12.45 -17.45 -0.56
CA ALA A 31 -12.58 -18.53 0.41
C ALA A 31 -12.88 -19.87 -0.28
N ASP A 32 -12.64 -20.00 -1.59
CA ASP A 32 -12.95 -21.20 -2.39
C ASP A 32 -14.39 -21.72 -2.16
N ASP A 33 -15.35 -20.79 -2.15
CA ASP A 33 -16.79 -21.01 -1.95
C ASP A 33 -17.19 -21.57 -0.56
N ASP A 34 -16.27 -21.59 0.43
CA ASP A 34 -16.61 -21.88 1.83
C ASP A 34 -17.26 -20.67 2.51
N ARG A 35 -18.53 -20.81 2.89
CA ARG A 35 -19.33 -19.78 3.58
C ARG A 35 -18.74 -19.41 4.94
N SER A 36 -18.26 -20.37 5.73
CA SER A 36 -17.75 -20.09 7.07
C SER A 36 -16.48 -19.25 7.01
N THR A 37 -15.56 -19.61 6.10
CA THR A 37 -14.35 -18.84 5.84
C THR A 37 -14.66 -17.48 5.20
N ALA A 38 -15.65 -17.39 4.31
CA ALA A 38 -16.08 -16.11 3.73
C ALA A 38 -16.61 -15.13 4.79
N VAL A 39 -17.41 -15.59 5.75
CA VAL A 39 -17.87 -14.78 6.89
C VAL A 39 -16.69 -14.37 7.78
N ALA A 40 -15.77 -15.28 8.08
CA ALA A 40 -14.55 -14.94 8.83
C ALA A 40 -13.70 -13.88 8.12
N LEU A 41 -13.57 -13.96 6.78
CA LEU A 41 -12.84 -12.98 5.97
C LEU A 41 -13.57 -11.62 5.92
N TYR A 42 -14.90 -11.63 5.93
CA TYR A 42 -15.72 -10.41 6.05
C TYR A 42 -15.54 -9.72 7.41
N GLU A 43 -15.52 -10.49 8.50
CA GLU A 43 -15.21 -9.97 9.85
C GLU A 43 -13.78 -9.40 9.91
N TRP A 44 -12.80 -10.15 9.39
CA TRP A 44 -11.41 -9.70 9.29
C TRP A 44 -11.28 -8.40 8.51
N ASN A 45 -12.03 -8.25 7.41
CA ASN A 45 -12.07 -7.02 6.62
C ASN A 45 -12.51 -5.82 7.46
N ALA A 46 -13.58 -5.96 8.24
CA ALA A 46 -14.08 -4.90 9.10
C ALA A 46 -13.07 -4.56 10.21
N LYS A 47 -12.48 -5.57 10.86
CA LYS A 47 -11.44 -5.38 11.89
C LYS A 47 -10.22 -4.66 11.33
N THR A 48 -9.74 -5.08 10.15
CA THR A 48 -8.60 -4.47 9.46
C THR A 48 -8.89 -3.02 9.10
N ALA A 49 -10.09 -2.73 8.57
CA ALA A 49 -10.49 -1.38 8.25
C ALA A 49 -10.54 -0.49 9.50
N ALA A 50 -11.08 -0.98 10.62
CA ALA A 50 -11.15 -0.25 11.87
C ALA A 50 -9.76 0.05 12.45
N ALA A 51 -8.86 -0.94 12.49
CA ALA A 51 -7.48 -0.77 12.97
C ALA A 51 -6.67 0.20 12.07
N ALA A 52 -6.89 0.17 10.76
CA ALA A 52 -6.31 1.15 9.85
C ALA A 52 -6.87 2.57 10.08
N PHE A 53 -8.18 2.68 10.33
CA PHE A 53 -8.85 3.96 10.56
C PHE A 53 -8.36 4.65 11.85
N GLU A 54 -7.99 3.88 12.88
CA GLU A 54 -7.34 4.39 14.10
C GLU A 54 -6.05 5.14 13.76
N THR A 55 -5.16 4.52 12.96
CA THR A 55 -3.88 5.12 12.55
C THR A 55 -4.11 6.39 11.71
N VAL A 56 -5.07 6.33 10.77
CA VAL A 56 -5.46 7.48 9.94
C VAL A 56 -6.05 8.61 10.79
N GLY A 57 -6.86 8.29 11.80
CA GLY A 57 -7.48 9.26 12.70
C GLY A 57 -6.45 10.04 13.51
N HIS A 58 -5.42 9.36 14.02
CA HIS A 58 -4.30 10.02 14.68
C HIS A 58 -3.54 10.96 13.73
N LEU A 59 -3.24 10.51 12.50
CA LEU A 59 -2.62 11.37 11.49
C LEU A 59 -3.49 12.59 11.16
N GLU A 60 -4.81 12.44 11.03
CA GLU A 60 -5.74 13.55 10.73
C GLU A 60 -5.64 14.67 11.78
N VAL A 61 -5.53 14.30 13.07
CA VAL A 61 -5.33 15.25 14.17
C VAL A 61 -3.94 15.91 14.12
N LEU A 62 -2.89 15.15 13.83
CA LEU A 62 -1.53 15.68 13.70
C LEU A 62 -1.43 16.68 12.54
N LEU A 63 -1.97 16.30 11.37
CA LEU A 63 -1.95 17.09 10.15
C LEU A 63 -2.70 18.41 10.32
N ARG A 64 -3.96 18.37 10.82
CA ARG A 64 -4.74 19.59 11.02
C ARG A 64 -4.07 20.55 11.99
N ASN A 65 -3.49 20.04 13.08
CA ASN A 65 -2.83 20.87 14.08
C ASN A 65 -1.53 21.48 13.54
N ALA A 66 -0.78 20.74 12.72
CA ALA A 66 0.44 21.25 12.08
C ALA A 66 0.13 22.38 11.09
N LEU A 67 -0.89 22.19 10.23
CA LEU A 67 -1.34 23.19 9.28
C LEU A 67 -1.95 24.41 9.97
N ASP A 68 -2.78 24.20 10.99
CA ASP A 68 -3.39 25.27 11.79
C ASP A 68 -2.32 26.17 12.42
N ARG A 69 -1.27 25.58 13.03
CA ARG A 69 -0.15 26.35 13.60
C ARG A 69 0.60 27.18 12.54
N ALA A 70 0.87 26.60 11.38
CA ALA A 70 1.55 27.31 10.30
C ALA A 70 0.72 28.52 9.82
N LEU A 71 -0.59 28.32 9.64
CA LEU A 71 -1.51 29.38 9.23
C LEU A 71 -1.67 30.45 10.31
N THR A 72 -1.82 30.07 11.59
CA THR A 72 -1.86 31.01 12.73
C THR A 72 -0.66 31.96 12.73
N HIS A 73 0.54 31.42 12.50
CA HIS A 73 1.74 32.23 12.46
C HIS A 73 1.79 33.14 11.22
N HIS A 74 1.43 32.62 10.04
CA HIS A 74 1.47 33.38 8.79
C HIS A 74 0.50 34.57 8.76
N PHE A 75 -0.70 34.39 9.31
CA PHE A 75 -1.70 35.47 9.39
C PHE A 75 -1.51 36.40 10.59
N ASP A 76 -0.45 36.19 11.38
CA ASP A 76 -0.14 36.99 12.58
C ASP A 76 -1.36 37.12 13.50
N GLU A 77 -2.03 36.00 13.78
CA GLU A 77 -3.26 35.98 14.58
C GLU A 77 -3.04 36.61 15.96
N HIS A 78 -1.84 36.45 16.54
CA HIS A 78 -1.48 37.02 17.84
C HIS A 78 -1.57 38.54 17.84
N ARG A 79 -1.15 39.19 16.75
CA ARG A 79 -1.24 40.64 16.61
C ARG A 79 -2.62 41.11 16.15
N ARG A 80 -3.28 40.34 15.27
CA ARG A 80 -4.58 40.72 14.69
C ARG A 80 -5.76 40.44 15.60
N GLY A 81 -5.66 39.46 16.49
CA GLY A 81 -6.76 39.00 17.34
C GLY A 81 -7.90 38.29 16.58
N ILE A 82 -7.70 37.97 15.30
CA ILE A 82 -8.69 37.33 14.43
C ILE A 82 -8.09 36.03 13.88
N ALA A 83 -8.85 34.94 13.95
CA ALA A 83 -8.42 33.64 13.43
C ALA A 83 -8.27 33.66 11.90
N TRP A 84 -7.27 32.97 11.35
CA TRP A 84 -6.93 32.94 9.93
C TRP A 84 -8.09 32.51 9.04
N PHE A 85 -8.92 31.58 9.54
CA PHE A 85 -10.08 31.06 8.83
C PHE A 85 -11.27 32.03 8.83
N LEU A 86 -11.16 33.18 9.53
CA LEU A 86 -12.12 34.30 9.48
C LEU A 86 -11.59 35.47 8.65
N LEU A 87 -10.33 35.41 8.20
CA LEU A 87 -9.74 36.39 7.29
C LEU A 87 -10.02 35.99 5.84
N GLU A 88 -9.95 36.95 4.93
CA GLU A 88 -9.92 36.67 3.49
C GLU A 88 -8.67 35.83 3.18
N THR A 89 -8.84 34.51 3.22
CA THR A 89 -7.75 33.56 3.01
C THR A 89 -7.36 33.61 1.53
N PRO A 90 -6.06 33.53 1.17
CA PRO A 90 -5.64 33.29 -0.20
C PRO A 90 -6.12 31.88 -0.56
N GLY A 91 -7.29 31.79 -1.19
CA GLY A 91 -8.08 30.55 -1.28
C GLY A 91 -9.52 30.76 -1.74
N GLY A 92 -10.05 31.97 -1.57
CA GLY A 92 -11.35 32.36 -2.09
C GLY A 92 -12.54 31.73 -1.36
N GLN A 93 -13.74 31.92 -1.93
CA GLN A 93 -15.04 31.66 -1.31
C GLN A 93 -15.25 30.21 -0.81
N GLU A 94 -14.51 29.23 -1.32
CA GLU A 94 -14.68 27.81 -0.99
C GLU A 94 -14.18 27.43 0.41
N VAL A 95 -13.05 28.02 0.85
CA VAL A 95 -12.53 27.86 2.22
C VAL A 95 -13.52 28.46 3.21
N ALA A 96 -13.99 29.69 2.93
CA ALA A 96 -14.96 30.39 3.74
C ALA A 96 -16.27 29.59 3.88
N ALA A 97 -16.80 29.06 2.77
CA ALA A 97 -18.04 28.28 2.78
C ALA A 97 -17.94 27.02 3.67
N GLN A 98 -16.82 26.29 3.63
CA GLN A 98 -16.62 25.10 4.47
C GLN A 98 -16.50 25.47 5.95
N VAL A 99 -15.77 26.54 6.26
CA VAL A 99 -15.65 27.06 7.63
C VAL A 99 -17.00 27.52 8.17
N ASP A 100 -17.77 28.27 7.37
CA ASP A 100 -19.09 28.78 7.77
C ASP A 100 -20.11 27.67 7.97
N ALA A 101 -20.08 26.61 7.15
CA ALA A 101 -20.91 25.43 7.37
C ALA A 101 -20.62 24.74 8.72
N VAL A 102 -19.34 24.60 9.08
CA VAL A 102 -18.94 24.05 10.39
C VAL A 102 -19.38 24.98 11.52
N ARG A 103 -19.15 26.28 11.38
CA ARG A 103 -19.55 27.30 12.38
C ARG A 103 -21.06 27.32 12.59
N ALA A 104 -21.86 27.31 11.53
CA ALA A 104 -23.32 27.28 11.62
C ALA A 104 -23.81 26.06 12.42
N ARG A 105 -23.25 24.88 12.16
CA ARG A 105 -23.54 23.65 12.91
C ARG A 105 -23.15 23.76 14.39
N LEU A 106 -22.00 24.37 14.69
CA LEU A 106 -21.50 24.52 16.07
C LEU A 106 -22.28 25.59 16.86
N ARG A 107 -22.67 26.70 16.21
CA ARG A 107 -23.54 27.74 16.78
C ARG A 107 -24.87 27.18 17.25
N ALA A 108 -25.49 26.34 16.42
CA ALA A 108 -26.74 25.67 16.76
C ALA A 108 -26.65 24.79 18.04
N ARG A 109 -25.43 24.44 18.46
CA ARG A 109 -25.15 23.64 19.67
C ARG A 109 -24.52 24.45 20.81
N GLY A 110 -24.28 25.76 20.63
CA GLY A 110 -23.56 26.58 21.61
C GLY A 110 -22.09 26.19 21.79
N GLN A 111 -21.46 25.61 20.77
CA GLN A 111 -20.10 25.01 20.84
C GLN A 111 -19.10 25.66 19.87
N GLU A 112 -19.35 26.88 19.39
CA GLU A 112 -18.45 27.57 18.46
C GLU A 112 -17.16 28.02 19.18
N SER A 113 -16.12 27.19 19.12
CA SER A 113 -14.76 27.51 19.56
C SER A 113 -13.75 27.17 18.48
N ARG A 114 -12.55 27.77 18.51
CA ARG A 114 -11.47 27.46 17.56
C ARG A 114 -11.22 25.96 17.46
N HIS A 115 -11.04 25.30 18.61
CA HIS A 115 -10.75 23.87 18.66
C HIS A 115 -11.85 23.03 18.00
N GLN A 116 -13.13 23.40 18.21
CA GLN A 116 -14.27 22.72 17.58
C GLN A 116 -14.38 23.00 16.08
N ILE A 117 -14.04 24.22 15.64
CA ILE A 117 -14.02 24.56 14.20
C ILE A 117 -12.91 23.77 13.50
N VAL A 118 -11.67 23.84 13.99
CA VAL A 118 -10.52 23.10 13.46
C VAL A 118 -10.80 21.60 13.44
N ALA A 119 -11.41 21.07 14.50
CA ALA A 119 -11.76 19.65 14.58
C ALA A 119 -12.94 19.26 13.68
N GLY A 120 -13.85 20.20 13.39
CA GLY A 120 -15.02 19.99 12.55
C GLY A 120 -14.75 20.05 11.05
N LEU A 121 -13.59 20.58 10.64
CA LEU A 121 -13.13 20.61 9.25
C LEU A 121 -12.63 19.23 8.82
N SER A 122 -13.06 18.78 7.63
CA SER A 122 -12.78 17.44 7.13
C SER A 122 -11.31 17.26 6.72
N PHE A 123 -10.81 16.01 6.69
CA PHE A 123 -9.54 15.70 6.02
C PHE A 123 -9.43 16.31 4.61
N GLY A 124 -10.54 16.29 3.85
CA GLY A 124 -10.61 16.85 2.50
C GLY A 124 -10.27 18.33 2.46
N PHE A 125 -10.76 19.11 3.42
CA PHE A 125 -10.44 20.53 3.59
C PHE A 125 -8.92 20.74 3.73
N TRP A 126 -8.30 20.03 4.68
CA TRP A 126 -6.86 20.16 4.96
C TRP A 126 -6.00 19.71 3.78
N SER A 127 -6.37 18.63 3.10
CA SER A 127 -5.69 18.18 1.90
C SER A 127 -5.82 19.18 0.73
N GLY A 128 -6.96 19.87 0.63
CA GLY A 128 -7.21 20.88 -0.39
C GLY A 128 -6.31 22.11 -0.28
N LEU A 129 -5.97 22.51 0.96
CA LEU A 129 -5.02 23.60 1.23
C LEU A 129 -3.59 23.31 0.73
N LEU A 130 -3.28 22.05 0.42
CA LEU A 130 -1.98 21.66 -0.15
C LEU A 130 -1.98 21.65 -1.69
N GLY A 131 -3.08 22.06 -2.31
CA GLY A 131 -3.26 22.10 -3.75
C GLY A 131 -2.46 23.22 -4.45
N PRO A 132 -2.34 23.18 -5.79
CA PRO A 132 -1.58 24.18 -6.57
C PRO A 132 -2.07 25.62 -6.42
N ARG A 133 -3.36 25.80 -6.10
CA ARG A 133 -3.97 27.12 -5.85
C ARG A 133 -3.34 27.86 -4.66
N TYR A 134 -2.72 27.13 -3.74
CA TYR A 134 -2.14 27.64 -2.50
C TYR A 134 -0.60 27.64 -2.55
N GLU A 135 0.00 27.72 -3.74
CA GLU A 135 1.46 27.69 -3.91
C GLU A 135 2.16 28.84 -3.17
N ASP A 136 1.59 30.04 -3.19
CA ASP A 136 2.16 31.21 -2.49
C ASP A 136 2.11 31.00 -0.96
N VAL A 137 0.94 30.61 -0.45
CA VAL A 137 0.75 30.27 0.99
C VAL A 137 1.65 29.10 1.40
N TRP A 138 1.90 28.15 0.49
CA TRP A 138 2.85 27.07 0.72
C TRP A 138 4.27 27.60 0.91
N ARG A 139 4.75 28.43 -0.02
CA ARG A 139 6.10 29.01 0.01
C ARG A 139 6.32 29.88 1.24
N GLU A 140 5.31 30.61 1.67
CA GLU A 140 5.40 31.52 2.81
C GLU A 140 5.20 30.82 4.17
N SER A 141 4.36 29.78 4.20
CA SER A 141 3.84 29.21 5.45
C SER A 141 3.73 27.68 5.48
N LEU A 142 2.94 27.05 4.60
CA LEU A 142 2.52 25.65 4.82
C LEU A 142 3.69 24.66 4.79
N HIS A 143 4.78 24.96 4.07
CA HIS A 143 5.97 24.11 4.10
C HIS A 143 6.57 23.96 5.51
N LYS A 144 6.36 24.95 6.40
CA LYS A 144 6.81 24.93 7.81
C LYS A 144 6.09 23.88 8.65
N ALA A 145 4.92 23.40 8.21
CA ALA A 145 4.22 22.28 8.84
C ALA A 145 4.90 20.92 8.56
N PHE A 146 5.83 20.87 7.61
CA PHE A 146 6.49 19.64 7.14
C PHE A 146 8.02 19.78 7.16
N PRO A 147 8.64 20.04 8.33
CA PRO A 147 10.07 20.34 8.44
C PRO A 147 10.98 19.19 7.98
N ASN A 148 10.49 17.95 7.98
CA ASN A 148 11.25 16.75 7.59
C ASN A 148 10.93 16.25 6.18
N GLY A 149 10.08 16.96 5.42
CA GLY A 149 9.83 16.68 4.01
C GLY A 149 10.95 17.21 3.11
N ASN A 150 10.88 16.97 1.80
CA ASN A 150 11.86 17.49 0.84
C ASN A 150 11.64 18.97 0.44
N GLY A 151 10.73 19.67 1.14
CA GLY A 151 10.34 21.06 0.87
C GLY A 151 9.39 21.26 -0.33
N GLN A 152 9.13 20.23 -1.14
CA GLN A 152 8.29 20.35 -2.33
C GLN A 152 6.81 20.09 -2.01
N ARG A 153 5.95 21.06 -2.33
CA ARG A 153 4.49 20.92 -2.19
C ARG A 153 3.95 19.67 -2.87
N LYS A 154 4.45 19.38 -4.07
CA LYS A 154 3.99 18.25 -4.89
C LYS A 154 4.20 16.91 -4.17
N GLN A 155 5.29 16.74 -3.43
CA GLN A 155 5.54 15.52 -2.66
C GLN A 155 4.47 15.36 -1.58
N VAL A 156 4.33 16.37 -0.72
CA VAL A 156 3.41 16.33 0.43
C VAL A 156 1.96 16.24 -0.02
N SER A 157 1.56 17.05 -1.01
CA SER A 157 0.22 17.03 -1.60
C SER A 157 -0.11 15.65 -2.17
N ALA A 158 0.82 15.01 -2.89
CA ALA A 158 0.59 13.68 -3.43
C ALA A 158 0.50 12.60 -2.32
N ALA A 159 1.30 12.71 -1.26
CA ALA A 159 1.25 11.77 -0.13
C ALA A 159 -0.05 11.90 0.68
N VAL A 160 -0.45 13.13 1.02
CA VAL A 160 -1.71 13.40 1.73
C VAL A 160 -2.92 13.00 0.88
N GLU A 161 -2.87 13.18 -0.44
CA GLU A 161 -3.93 12.74 -1.33
C GLU A 161 -4.08 11.21 -1.39
N ARG A 162 -2.98 10.45 -1.32
CA ARG A 162 -3.04 8.98 -1.20
C ARG A 162 -3.72 8.57 0.11
N VAL A 163 -3.32 9.18 1.23
CA VAL A 163 -3.97 8.97 2.53
C VAL A 163 -5.46 9.32 2.47
N ARG A 164 -5.85 10.42 1.83
CA ARG A 164 -7.27 10.80 1.67
C ARG A 164 -8.08 9.72 0.96
N LYS A 165 -7.55 9.15 -0.12
CA LYS A 165 -8.22 8.07 -0.86
C LYS A 165 -8.37 6.81 -0.01
N PHE A 166 -7.33 6.45 0.72
CA PHE A 166 -7.37 5.33 1.66
C PHE A 166 -8.40 5.57 2.78
N ARG A 167 -8.35 6.74 3.43
CA ARG A 167 -9.32 7.17 4.44
C ARG A 167 -10.76 7.11 3.94
N ASN A 168 -11.02 7.57 2.71
CA ASN A 168 -12.37 7.51 2.13
C ASN A 168 -12.82 6.06 1.91
N ARG A 169 -11.95 5.20 1.39
CA ARG A 169 -12.23 3.76 1.25
C ARG A 169 -12.65 3.12 2.56
N LEU A 170 -11.92 3.41 3.64
CA LEU A 170 -12.25 2.93 4.99
C LEU A 170 -13.60 3.46 5.47
N ALA A 171 -13.87 4.75 5.29
CA ALA A 171 -15.13 5.40 5.69
C ALA A 171 -16.35 4.89 4.90
N HIS A 172 -16.15 4.41 3.67
CA HIS A 172 -17.20 3.80 2.84
C HIS A 172 -17.39 2.30 3.09
N HIS A 173 -16.64 1.70 4.04
CA HIS A 173 -16.65 0.26 4.29
C HIS A 173 -16.38 -0.56 3.03
N ASP A 174 -15.47 -0.10 2.18
CA ASP A 174 -15.04 -0.85 1.00
C ASP A 174 -14.28 -2.13 1.40
N SER A 175 -14.14 -3.05 0.45
CA SER A 175 -13.37 -4.27 0.67
C SER A 175 -11.85 -4.02 0.68
N MET A 176 -11.20 -4.61 1.67
CA MET A 176 -9.77 -4.62 1.96
C MET A 176 -9.05 -5.85 1.37
N ILE A 177 -9.77 -6.84 0.83
CA ILE A 177 -9.21 -8.10 0.30
C ILE A 177 -8.06 -7.86 -0.68
N ASN A 178 -8.23 -6.85 -1.55
CA ASN A 178 -7.31 -6.50 -2.64
C ASN A 178 -6.51 -5.21 -2.37
N VAL A 179 -6.60 -4.66 -1.15
CA VAL A 179 -5.88 -3.45 -0.76
C VAL A 179 -4.53 -3.84 -0.16
N ASP A 180 -3.50 -3.08 -0.49
CA ASP A 180 -2.18 -3.19 0.14
C ASP A 180 -2.18 -2.49 1.49
N VAL A 181 -2.80 -3.11 2.48
CA VAL A 181 -2.87 -2.53 3.82
C VAL A 181 -1.48 -2.17 4.36
N PRO A 182 -0.45 -3.04 4.23
CA PRO A 182 0.91 -2.67 4.66
C PRO A 182 1.42 -1.40 3.98
N PHE A 183 1.27 -1.26 2.66
CA PHE A 183 1.69 -0.06 1.96
C PHE A 183 0.90 1.18 2.39
N GLU A 184 -0.42 1.09 2.49
CA GLU A 184 -1.26 2.24 2.86
C GLU A 184 -0.93 2.74 4.28
N ILE A 185 -0.67 1.82 5.23
CA ILE A 185 -0.21 2.20 6.58
C ILE A 185 1.16 2.85 6.55
N ARG A 186 2.11 2.33 5.74
CA ARG A 186 3.41 3.00 5.55
C ARG A 186 3.24 4.40 4.96
N GLN A 187 2.29 4.62 4.06
CA GLN A 187 2.00 5.95 3.52
C GLN A 187 1.44 6.91 4.58
N VAL A 188 0.60 6.42 5.49
CA VAL A 188 0.11 7.21 6.64
C VAL A 188 1.27 7.62 7.55
N ILE A 189 2.16 6.68 7.89
CA ILE A 189 3.34 6.93 8.73
C ILE A 189 4.33 7.86 8.00
N GLU A 190 4.49 7.74 6.69
CA GLU A 190 5.32 8.61 5.88
C GLU A 190 4.87 10.07 5.97
N VAL A 191 3.56 10.35 5.84
CA VAL A 191 3.06 11.73 6.01
C VAL A 191 3.33 12.25 7.42
N ALA A 192 3.20 11.42 8.44
CA ALA A 192 3.55 11.82 9.81
C ALA A 192 5.04 12.14 9.95
N SER A 193 5.93 11.38 9.27
CA SER A 193 7.37 11.63 9.30
C SER A 193 7.73 13.00 8.74
N TYR A 194 6.98 13.49 7.74
CA TYR A 194 7.17 14.84 7.21
C TYR A 194 6.87 15.91 8.27
N ILE A 195 5.90 15.67 9.15
CA ILE A 195 5.51 16.57 10.25
C ILE A 195 6.50 16.46 11.42
N SER A 196 6.78 15.24 11.88
CA SER A 196 7.66 14.96 13.01
C SER A 196 8.11 13.49 13.01
N THR A 197 9.41 13.25 13.19
CA THR A 197 9.97 11.90 13.34
C THR A 197 9.42 11.19 14.58
N ASP A 198 9.20 11.92 15.67
CA ASP A 198 8.63 11.37 16.90
C ASP A 198 7.17 10.98 16.72
N ALA A 199 6.41 11.77 15.96
CA ALA A 199 5.02 11.44 15.63
C ALA A 199 4.94 10.19 14.74
N ALA A 200 5.87 10.01 13.81
CA ALA A 200 5.96 8.79 12.99
C ALA A 200 6.35 7.56 13.82
N ALA A 201 7.31 7.69 14.72
CA ALA A 201 7.71 6.62 15.63
C ALA A 201 6.54 6.23 16.55
N TRP A 202 5.87 7.20 17.15
CA TRP A 202 4.68 6.99 17.97
C TRP A 202 3.54 6.33 17.18
N LEU A 203 3.22 6.80 15.96
CA LEU A 203 2.21 6.18 15.11
C LEU A 203 2.55 4.73 14.75
N THR A 204 3.83 4.43 14.53
CA THR A 204 4.29 3.07 14.25
C THR A 204 4.04 2.17 15.46
N ASP A 205 4.31 2.66 16.67
CA ASP A 205 4.13 1.93 17.93
C ASP A 205 2.66 1.66 18.26
N VAL A 206 1.77 2.64 18.08
CA VAL A 206 0.34 2.49 18.41
C VAL A 206 -0.48 1.80 17.32
N SER A 207 0.05 1.64 16.10
CA SER A 207 -0.71 1.08 14.99
C SER A 207 -0.89 -0.44 15.13
N ARG A 208 -2.12 -0.86 15.41
CA ARG A 208 -2.52 -2.28 15.45
C ARG A 208 -2.88 -2.86 14.07
N ALA A 209 -2.75 -2.07 13.00
CA ALA A 209 -3.22 -2.43 11.67
C ALA A 209 -2.52 -3.68 11.14
N MET A 210 -1.22 -3.83 11.38
CA MET A 210 -0.45 -5.00 10.94
C MET A 210 -0.73 -6.25 11.76
N ASP A 211 -0.99 -6.10 13.05
CA ASP A 211 -1.37 -7.22 13.93
C ASP A 211 -2.69 -7.83 13.46
N VAL A 212 -3.70 -7.00 13.23
CA VAL A 212 -5.00 -7.43 12.72
C VAL A 212 -4.90 -7.94 11.27
N TYR A 213 -4.08 -7.30 10.44
CA TYR A 213 -3.85 -7.76 9.07
C TYR A 213 -3.33 -9.20 9.06
N ARG A 214 -2.38 -9.55 9.94
CA ARG A 214 -1.80 -10.90 10.08
C ARG A 214 -2.83 -11.99 10.42
N GLU A 215 -3.94 -11.64 11.06
CA GLU A 215 -5.01 -12.57 11.42
C GLU A 215 -5.91 -12.97 10.21
N ARG A 216 -5.45 -12.74 8.97
CA ARG A 216 -6.23 -13.06 7.78
C ARG A 216 -6.54 -14.56 7.73
N PRO A 217 -7.83 -14.97 7.70
CA PRO A 217 -8.20 -16.37 7.89
C PRO A 217 -7.83 -17.27 6.72
N VAL A 218 -7.76 -16.72 5.50
CA VAL A 218 -7.42 -17.46 4.28
C VAL A 218 -6.49 -16.64 3.39
N THR A 219 -5.49 -17.31 2.84
CA THR A 219 -4.56 -16.73 1.88
C THR A 219 -4.41 -17.66 0.67
N VAL A 220 -4.26 -17.07 -0.52
CA VAL A 220 -4.05 -17.81 -1.76
C VAL A 220 -2.55 -17.90 -2.03
N GLN A 221 -2.05 -19.07 -2.43
CA GLN A 221 -0.66 -19.24 -2.88
C GLN A 221 -0.43 -18.58 -4.25
N ASP A 222 -0.41 -17.26 -4.27
CA ASP A 222 -0.34 -16.43 -5.47
C ASP A 222 1.10 -16.08 -5.89
N THR A 223 2.08 -16.43 -5.06
CA THR A 223 3.47 -15.98 -5.20
C THR A 223 4.43 -17.16 -5.27
N VAL A 224 5.30 -17.15 -6.28
CA VAL A 224 6.44 -18.07 -6.35
C VAL A 224 7.71 -17.39 -5.88
N VAL A 225 8.44 -18.02 -4.97
CA VAL A 225 9.81 -17.65 -4.60
C VAL A 225 10.77 -18.46 -5.46
N VAL A 226 11.65 -17.79 -6.21
CA VAL A 226 12.64 -18.41 -7.10
C VAL A 226 14.07 -18.17 -6.62
N PRO A 227 15.00 -19.14 -6.82
CA PRO A 227 16.41 -18.90 -6.59
C PRO A 227 16.91 -17.89 -7.62
N ALA A 228 17.60 -16.86 -7.15
CA ALA A 228 17.82 -15.65 -7.92
C ALA A 228 19.27 -15.14 -7.86
N ARG A 229 20.25 -16.06 -7.72
CA ARG A 229 21.68 -15.70 -7.65
C ARG A 229 22.12 -14.76 -8.79
N GLU A 230 21.70 -15.07 -10.01
CA GLU A 230 21.92 -14.22 -11.20
C GLU A 230 20.64 -13.48 -11.59
N ALA A 231 19.49 -14.13 -11.43
CA ALA A 231 18.21 -13.58 -11.88
C ALA A 231 17.78 -12.32 -11.11
N TRP A 232 18.25 -12.10 -9.87
CA TRP A 232 17.96 -10.88 -9.13
C TRP A 232 18.49 -9.64 -9.87
N ARG A 233 19.76 -9.68 -10.29
CA ARG A 233 20.36 -8.57 -11.04
C ARG A 233 19.64 -8.31 -12.36
N MET A 234 19.22 -9.37 -13.03
CA MET A 234 18.48 -9.24 -14.29
C MET A 234 17.11 -8.60 -14.07
N TYR A 235 16.44 -8.93 -12.98
CA TYR A 235 15.19 -8.27 -12.60
C TYR A 235 15.41 -6.78 -12.27
N GLU A 236 16.48 -6.41 -11.57
CA GLU A 236 16.77 -5.00 -11.28
C GLU A 236 16.98 -4.17 -12.57
N LEU A 237 17.68 -4.75 -13.55
CA LEU A 237 18.04 -4.06 -14.79
C LEU A 237 16.91 -4.04 -15.82
N HIS A 238 16.16 -5.14 -15.92
CA HIS A 238 15.25 -5.37 -17.04
C HIS A 238 13.80 -5.63 -16.62
N HIS A 239 13.53 -5.76 -15.32
CA HIS A 239 12.22 -6.09 -14.76
C HIS A 239 11.61 -7.34 -15.40
N ALA A 240 12.45 -8.36 -15.58
CA ALA A 240 12.07 -9.63 -16.16
C ALA A 240 12.75 -10.79 -15.44
N TYR A 241 12.09 -11.93 -15.43
CA TYR A 241 12.66 -13.20 -15.01
C TYR A 241 12.72 -14.15 -16.20
N VAL A 242 13.88 -14.75 -16.43
CA VAL A 242 14.12 -15.69 -17.53
C VAL A 242 14.61 -17.01 -16.94
N CYS A 243 14.05 -18.12 -17.43
CA CYS A 243 14.52 -19.46 -17.07
C CYS A 243 14.45 -20.42 -18.26
N GLN A 244 15.16 -21.54 -18.17
CA GLN A 244 15.17 -22.58 -19.20
C GLN A 244 13.76 -23.08 -19.55
N ALA A 245 13.52 -23.40 -20.82
CA ALA A 245 12.29 -24.04 -21.25
C ALA A 245 12.05 -25.38 -20.53
N GLY A 246 10.77 -25.71 -20.29
CA GLY A 246 10.37 -26.95 -19.60
C GLY A 246 10.16 -26.82 -18.08
N ARG A 247 10.42 -25.64 -17.49
CA ARG A 247 10.06 -25.38 -16.10
C ARG A 247 8.56 -25.11 -15.96
N THR A 248 7.89 -25.81 -15.07
CA THR A 248 6.44 -25.65 -14.83
C THR A 248 6.20 -24.75 -13.61
N PHE A 249 5.20 -23.88 -13.73
CA PHE A 249 4.70 -23.05 -12.64
C PHE A 249 3.21 -23.33 -12.44
N ARG A 250 2.77 -23.39 -11.17
CA ARG A 250 1.35 -23.36 -10.80
C ARG A 250 0.75 -22.01 -11.23
N PRO A 251 -0.60 -21.87 -11.26
CA PRO A 251 -1.21 -20.56 -11.40
C PRO A 251 -0.68 -19.61 -10.31
N ILE A 252 0.08 -18.61 -10.72
CA ILE A 252 0.70 -17.61 -9.87
C ILE A 252 0.49 -16.24 -10.47
N THR A 253 0.43 -15.23 -9.62
CA THR A 253 0.28 -13.83 -10.03
C THR A 253 1.56 -13.04 -9.79
N ARG A 254 2.42 -13.51 -8.87
CA ARG A 254 3.61 -12.76 -8.43
C ARG A 254 4.85 -13.64 -8.34
N MET A 255 5.99 -12.96 -8.33
CA MET A 255 7.30 -13.57 -8.15
C MET A 255 8.05 -12.86 -7.03
N ALA A 256 8.76 -13.62 -6.22
CA ALA A 256 9.72 -13.14 -5.23
C ALA A 256 11.07 -13.81 -5.46
N PHE A 257 12.15 -13.13 -5.06
CA PHE A 257 13.51 -13.53 -5.40
C PHE A 257 14.30 -13.90 -4.15
N TYR A 258 14.82 -15.12 -4.10
CA TYR A 258 15.71 -15.57 -3.04
C TYR A 258 17.17 -15.50 -3.52
N ALA A 259 17.93 -14.57 -2.95
CA ALA A 259 19.34 -14.36 -3.25
C ALA A 259 20.06 -13.81 -2.01
N GLU A 260 21.36 -14.09 -1.87
CA GLU A 260 22.17 -13.57 -0.75
C GLU A 260 21.52 -13.86 0.62
N GLN A 261 21.14 -15.13 0.85
CA GLN A 261 20.50 -15.61 2.09
C GLN A 261 19.28 -14.79 2.53
N SER A 262 18.53 -14.23 1.60
CA SER A 262 17.30 -13.50 1.89
C SER A 262 16.30 -13.58 0.75
N ILE A 263 15.01 -13.46 1.07
CA ILE A 263 14.01 -13.09 0.07
C ILE A 263 14.08 -11.57 -0.08
N LYS A 264 14.30 -11.09 -1.30
CA LYS A 264 14.41 -9.66 -1.59
C LYS A 264 13.06 -8.96 -1.41
N ALA A 265 13.12 -7.65 -1.16
CA ALA A 265 11.93 -6.86 -0.81
C ALA A 265 10.92 -6.75 -1.96
N ASP A 266 11.36 -6.76 -3.21
CA ASP A 266 10.48 -6.65 -4.36
C ASP A 266 9.68 -7.95 -4.61
N VAL A 267 8.36 -7.82 -4.67
CA VAL A 267 7.41 -8.89 -5.01
C VAL A 267 6.57 -8.46 -6.23
N PRO A 268 7.19 -8.32 -7.41
CA PRO A 268 6.51 -7.79 -8.59
C PRO A 268 5.37 -8.68 -9.07
N LEU A 269 4.40 -8.04 -9.74
CA LEU A 269 3.33 -8.72 -10.46
C LEU A 269 3.88 -9.26 -11.78
N ILE A 270 3.48 -10.48 -12.14
CA ILE A 270 3.71 -11.05 -13.46
C ILE A 270 2.71 -10.41 -14.43
N VAL A 271 3.22 -9.57 -15.33
CA VAL A 271 2.42 -8.84 -16.32
C VAL A 271 2.17 -9.69 -17.56
N HIS A 272 3.17 -10.47 -17.95
CA HIS A 272 3.11 -11.33 -19.12
C HIS A 272 4.07 -12.50 -18.97
N ARG A 273 3.70 -13.65 -19.52
CA ARG A 273 4.53 -14.84 -19.61
C ARG A 273 4.56 -15.31 -21.06
N ARG A 274 5.75 -15.52 -21.59
CA ARG A 274 5.98 -16.11 -22.91
C ARG A 274 6.83 -17.36 -22.74
N ASP A 275 6.28 -18.48 -23.18
CA ASP A 275 6.99 -19.76 -23.17
C ASP A 275 7.65 -20.02 -24.53
N ASN A 276 8.74 -20.78 -24.52
CA ASN A 276 9.48 -21.25 -25.71
C ASN A 276 9.99 -20.13 -26.62
N VAL A 277 10.54 -19.06 -26.03
CA VAL A 277 11.23 -18.00 -26.77
C VAL A 277 12.60 -18.50 -27.21
N GLU A 278 12.88 -18.45 -28.51
CA GLU A 278 14.20 -18.78 -29.06
C GLU A 278 15.18 -17.64 -28.80
N TRP A 279 16.37 -17.97 -28.29
CA TRP A 279 17.37 -16.98 -27.90
C TRP A 279 18.35 -16.68 -29.05
N THR A 280 17.83 -16.13 -30.15
CA THR A 280 18.59 -15.81 -31.37
C THR A 280 18.36 -14.35 -31.81
N ASP A 281 19.29 -13.77 -32.58
CA ASP A 281 19.15 -12.40 -33.08
C ASP A 281 17.98 -12.25 -34.06
N ASP A 282 17.73 -13.29 -34.86
CA ASP A 282 16.59 -13.32 -35.79
C ASP A 282 15.25 -13.28 -35.03
N GLU A 283 15.14 -14.04 -33.93
CA GLU A 283 13.95 -14.01 -33.08
C GLU A 283 13.80 -12.66 -32.38
N ALA A 284 14.90 -12.04 -31.92
CA ALA A 284 14.88 -10.71 -31.36
C ALA A 284 14.39 -9.66 -32.37
N ALA A 285 14.88 -9.70 -33.61
CA ALA A 285 14.44 -8.82 -34.68
C ALA A 285 12.96 -9.03 -35.03
N ARG A 286 12.52 -10.30 -35.09
CA ARG A 286 11.12 -10.66 -35.34
C ARG A 286 10.19 -10.14 -34.24
N LEU A 287 10.54 -10.33 -32.97
CA LEU A 287 9.77 -9.85 -31.82
C LEU A 287 9.72 -8.31 -31.78
N LEU A 288 10.81 -7.62 -32.16
CA LEU A 288 10.85 -6.17 -32.22
C LEU A 288 9.92 -5.60 -33.30
N ALA A 289 9.79 -6.31 -34.43
CA ALA A 289 8.87 -5.96 -35.51
C ALA A 289 7.39 -6.36 -35.24
N SER A 290 7.12 -7.13 -34.17
CA SER A 290 5.78 -7.59 -33.82
C SER A 290 4.86 -6.43 -33.45
N THR A 291 3.56 -6.56 -33.75
CA THR A 291 2.52 -5.62 -33.31
C THR A 291 2.18 -5.80 -31.82
N ASP A 292 2.50 -6.95 -31.22
CA ASP A 292 2.35 -7.18 -29.78
C ASP A 292 3.36 -6.34 -28.98
N ARG A 293 2.86 -5.54 -28.04
CA ARG A 293 3.69 -4.72 -27.15
C ARG A 293 4.60 -5.54 -26.25
N PHE A 294 4.22 -6.77 -25.90
CA PHE A 294 5.00 -7.64 -25.01
C PHE A 294 6.15 -8.30 -25.76
N ASP A 295 5.94 -8.71 -27.01
CA ASP A 295 7.01 -9.18 -27.89
C ASP A 295 8.11 -8.11 -28.01
N ARG A 296 7.73 -6.85 -28.29
CA ARG A 296 8.69 -5.74 -28.35
C ARG A 296 9.43 -5.47 -27.04
N LYS A 297 8.86 -5.86 -25.89
CA LYS A 297 9.54 -5.79 -24.59
C LYS A 297 10.47 -6.98 -24.35
N ILE A 298 10.18 -8.14 -24.93
CA ILE A 298 11.02 -9.34 -24.82
C ILE A 298 12.24 -9.24 -25.74
N ALA A 299 12.08 -8.67 -26.94
CA ALA A 299 13.16 -8.50 -27.91
C ALA A 299 14.49 -7.98 -27.32
N PRO A 300 14.53 -6.84 -26.57
CA PRO A 300 15.78 -6.35 -25.99
C PRO A 300 16.37 -7.26 -24.91
N LEU A 301 15.57 -8.14 -24.29
CA LEU A 301 16.05 -9.11 -23.30
C LEU A 301 16.93 -10.17 -23.95
N ILE A 302 16.61 -10.60 -25.18
CA ILE A 302 17.39 -11.61 -25.91
C ILE A 302 18.83 -11.11 -26.07
N SER A 303 18.99 -9.92 -26.63
CA SER A 303 20.31 -9.31 -26.86
C SER A 303 21.05 -9.02 -25.54
N ALA A 304 20.35 -8.55 -24.50
CA ALA A 304 20.96 -8.25 -23.20
C ALA A 304 21.49 -9.50 -22.49
N PHE A 305 20.72 -10.59 -22.47
CA PHE A 305 21.12 -11.83 -21.81
C PHE A 305 22.21 -12.58 -22.60
N ARG A 306 22.18 -12.55 -23.95
CA ARG A 306 23.29 -13.09 -24.77
C ARG A 306 24.59 -12.36 -24.49
N SER A 307 24.55 -11.03 -24.39
CA SER A 307 25.71 -10.21 -23.98
C SER A 307 26.21 -10.56 -22.57
N ALA A 308 25.32 -11.04 -21.69
CA ALA A 308 25.66 -11.53 -20.35
C ALA A 308 26.13 -13.00 -20.34
N GLY A 309 26.37 -13.62 -21.49
CA GLY A 309 26.91 -14.98 -21.62
C GLY A 309 25.88 -16.11 -21.65
N TRP A 310 24.59 -15.80 -21.79
CA TRP A 310 23.56 -16.83 -21.92
C TRP A 310 23.61 -17.47 -23.31
N THR A 311 23.61 -18.80 -23.35
CA THR A 311 23.73 -19.57 -24.59
C THR A 311 22.43 -19.59 -25.40
N GLU A 312 22.56 -19.86 -26.69
CA GLU A 312 21.41 -20.15 -27.57
C GLU A 312 20.59 -21.33 -27.02
N GLY A 313 19.28 -21.26 -27.23
CA GLY A 313 18.34 -22.23 -26.69
C GLY A 313 16.92 -21.67 -26.60
N ARG A 314 16.04 -22.40 -25.92
CA ARG A 314 14.66 -21.99 -25.66
C ARG A 314 14.46 -21.64 -24.20
N TYR A 315 13.81 -20.51 -23.95
CA TYR A 315 13.58 -19.97 -22.62
C TYR A 315 12.11 -19.66 -22.38
N GLN A 316 11.74 -19.56 -21.10
CA GLN A 316 10.51 -18.92 -20.65
C GLN A 316 10.85 -17.54 -20.10
N VAL A 317 10.07 -16.54 -20.50
CA VAL A 317 10.25 -15.14 -20.13
C VAL A 317 9.02 -14.64 -19.39
N PHE A 318 9.25 -14.05 -18.21
CA PHE A 318 8.25 -13.40 -17.39
C PHE A 318 8.56 -11.91 -17.35
N LEU A 319 7.64 -11.08 -17.84
CA LEU A 319 7.71 -9.63 -17.71
C LEU A 319 7.06 -9.23 -16.39
N LEU A 320 7.78 -8.46 -15.59
CA LEU A 320 7.43 -8.15 -14.20
C LEU A 320 7.17 -6.65 -14.04
N THR A 321 6.36 -6.26 -13.06
CA THR A 321 6.20 -4.84 -12.71
C THR A 321 7.47 -4.30 -12.06
N ARG A 322 7.71 -3.00 -12.23
CA ARG A 322 8.83 -2.29 -11.62
C ARG A 322 8.38 -1.44 -10.44
N PRO A 323 9.30 -1.04 -9.54
CA PRO A 323 9.03 -0.01 -8.54
C PRO A 323 8.39 1.24 -9.18
N GLY A 324 7.31 1.73 -8.56
CA GLY A 324 6.49 2.84 -9.06
C GLY A 324 5.27 2.44 -9.90
N ASP A 325 5.13 1.18 -10.35
CA ASP A 325 3.84 0.67 -10.84
C ASP A 325 2.88 0.45 -9.64
N ALA A 326 1.64 0.91 -9.74
CA ALA A 326 0.65 0.80 -8.66
C ALA A 326 0.31 -0.64 -8.22
N ARG A 327 0.64 -1.65 -9.05
CA ARG A 327 0.43 -3.08 -8.77
C ARG A 327 1.69 -3.77 -8.25
N HIS A 328 2.83 -3.10 -8.29
CA HIS A 328 4.08 -3.58 -7.72
C HIS A 328 3.97 -3.61 -6.19
N ARG A 329 4.43 -4.70 -5.57
CA ARG A 329 4.43 -4.87 -4.11
C ARG A 329 5.87 -4.92 -3.64
N ALA A 330 6.12 -4.30 -2.49
CA ALA A 330 7.41 -4.32 -1.84
C ALA A 330 7.22 -4.57 -0.34
N LEU A 331 8.02 -5.48 0.20
CA LEU A 331 8.13 -5.74 1.63
C LEU A 331 8.83 -4.56 2.32
N THR A 332 8.60 -4.42 3.62
CA THR A 332 9.28 -3.40 4.44
C THR A 332 10.79 -3.60 4.45
N SER A 333 11.24 -4.86 4.48
CA SER A 333 12.65 -5.22 4.40
C SER A 333 12.80 -6.61 3.77
N PRO A 334 13.98 -6.96 3.22
CA PRO A 334 14.26 -8.33 2.80
C PRO A 334 14.08 -9.31 3.97
N LEU A 335 13.57 -10.51 3.69
CA LEU A 335 13.37 -11.54 4.71
C LEU A 335 14.63 -12.39 4.85
N PRO A 336 15.39 -12.28 5.96
CA PRO A 336 16.61 -13.05 6.16
C PRO A 336 16.33 -14.54 6.29
N HIS A 337 17.34 -15.35 5.93
CA HIS A 337 17.35 -16.78 6.10
C HIS A 337 18.51 -17.23 6.98
N ALA A 338 18.19 -17.85 8.11
CA ALA A 338 19.16 -18.29 9.11
C ALA A 338 19.83 -19.63 8.79
N GLY A 339 19.33 -20.39 7.80
CA GLY A 339 19.87 -21.71 7.47
C GLY A 339 21.27 -21.63 6.87
N VAL A 340 22.25 -22.28 7.51
CA VAL A 340 23.65 -22.36 7.06
C VAL A 340 23.98 -23.81 6.65
N GLY A 341 24.83 -23.97 5.65
CA GLY A 341 25.35 -25.28 5.20
C GLY A 341 24.83 -25.74 3.84
N ARG A 342 25.35 -26.89 3.37
CA ARG A 342 24.97 -27.44 2.06
C ARG A 342 23.53 -27.93 2.12
N GLY A 343 22.68 -27.43 1.22
CA GLY A 343 21.27 -27.79 1.16
C GLY A 343 20.36 -26.99 2.10
N SER A 344 20.91 -26.07 2.90
CA SER A 344 20.11 -25.23 3.82
C SER A 344 19.27 -24.18 3.11
N ALA A 345 19.56 -23.87 1.84
CA ALA A 345 18.89 -22.80 1.09
C ALA A 345 17.36 -22.94 1.13
N PHE A 346 16.69 -21.85 1.52
CA PHE A 346 15.23 -21.76 1.58
C PHE A 346 14.53 -22.20 0.28
N VAL A 347 15.13 -21.88 -0.87
CA VAL A 347 14.66 -22.32 -2.19
C VAL A 347 15.80 -22.89 -3.02
N GLN A 348 15.63 -24.13 -3.50
CA GLN A 348 16.54 -24.76 -4.45
C GLN A 348 16.02 -24.71 -5.90
N ARG A 349 14.71 -24.90 -6.10
CA ARG A 349 14.05 -24.82 -7.43
C ARG A 349 12.99 -23.73 -7.46
N GLN A 350 11.91 -23.90 -6.72
CA GLN A 350 10.89 -22.89 -6.44
C GLN A 350 10.13 -23.27 -5.18
N ARG A 351 9.58 -22.28 -4.48
CA ARG A 351 8.68 -22.47 -3.35
C ARG A 351 7.44 -21.60 -3.58
N TYR A 352 6.26 -22.10 -3.26
CA TYR A 352 5.00 -21.35 -3.37
C TYR A 352 4.58 -20.85 -2.00
N THR A 353 4.10 -19.62 -1.96
CA THR A 353 3.58 -18.96 -0.76
C THR A 353 2.54 -17.91 -1.17
N SER A 354 2.00 -17.16 -0.22
CA SER A 354 1.13 -16.02 -0.50
C SER A 354 1.88 -14.70 -0.32
N LEU A 355 1.49 -13.68 -1.08
CA LEU A 355 1.95 -12.31 -0.85
C LEU A 355 1.70 -11.90 0.61
N HIS A 356 0.54 -12.27 1.15
CA HIS A 356 0.18 -12.00 2.54
C HIS A 356 1.22 -12.56 3.53
N ALA A 357 1.61 -13.84 3.38
CA ALA A 357 2.61 -14.46 4.22
C ALA A 357 3.96 -13.73 4.14
N LEU A 358 4.37 -13.32 2.94
CA LEU A 358 5.60 -12.53 2.76
C LEU A 358 5.53 -11.15 3.44
N GLU A 359 4.37 -10.49 3.39
CA GLU A 359 4.17 -9.15 3.97
C GLU A 359 4.16 -9.12 5.50
N VAL A 360 3.78 -10.24 6.15
CA VAL A 360 3.71 -10.34 7.62
C VAL A 360 4.91 -11.06 8.25
N ALA A 361 5.68 -11.78 7.45
CA ALA A 361 6.89 -12.46 7.89
C ALA A 361 8.00 -11.46 8.25
N SER A 362 8.80 -11.82 9.25
CA SER A 362 10.04 -11.13 9.60
C SER A 362 11.27 -11.91 9.11
N SER A 363 11.11 -13.20 8.84
CA SER A 363 12.16 -14.06 8.30
C SER A 363 11.57 -15.19 7.47
N THR A 364 12.42 -15.91 6.76
CA THR A 364 12.01 -17.14 6.06
C THR A 364 11.55 -18.28 6.97
N SER A 365 11.82 -18.21 8.28
CA SER A 365 11.32 -19.19 9.25
C SER A 365 9.83 -19.06 9.53
N ASP A 366 9.23 -17.93 9.18
CA ASP A 366 7.80 -17.67 9.31
C ASP A 366 6.98 -18.21 8.12
N LEU A 367 7.64 -18.80 7.10
CA LEU A 367 7.08 -19.12 5.77
C LEU A 367 7.00 -20.59 5.39
#